data_AF-K1Z2S3-F1
#
_entry.id   AF-K1Z2S3-F1
#
_cell.length_a   1.000
_cell.length_b   1.000
_cell.length_c   1.000
_cell.angle_alpha   90.00
_cell.angle_beta   90.00
_cell.angle_gamma   90.00
#
_symmetry.space_group_name_H-M   'P 1'
#
loop_
_entity.id
_entity.type
_entity.pdbx_description
1 polymer ?
#
loop_
_entity_poly.entity_id
_entity_poly.type
_entity_poly.pdbx_seq_one_letter_code
_entity_poly.pdbx_strand_id
1 'polypeptide(L)'
;SALPPFNGFVSEWLTFQSMFNAVATVGALTKVLFILAIGALAFTSGLAVMCFVKVFGATFLARPRSSHVSEAREVGWAMRFGMAMLALVALILGLSAGTVSKILTNVVTNLNNLKNSDSVISSTINVVNANNFATMSMPTAFSSIFIIIIIVAVLVYIVTRKQKVSTSITWDCGTNMEPRMEITATGFARSIITIFGTILRPTQQTKVEYREAGLRYFPKSTSIHFGLKDVYSIYFYKPVQEFVLWISEKTKKIQNGNINVYILYIFAILIGLLLIFVK
;
A
#
# COMPACT_ATOMS: atom_id res chain seq x y z
N SER A 1 -5.40 -4.40 -5.48
CA SER A 1 -6.10 -4.06 -4.24
C SER A 1 -7.53 -3.76 -4.57
N ALA A 2 -8.50 -4.07 -3.70
CA ALA A 2 -9.90 -3.67 -3.89
C ALA A 2 -10.61 -4.29 -5.12
N LEU A 3 -10.69 -5.63 -5.18
CA LEU A 3 -11.59 -6.32 -6.11
C LEU A 3 -12.98 -6.53 -5.46
N PRO A 4 -14.09 -6.27 -6.16
CA PRO A 4 -15.39 -6.84 -5.77
C PRO A 4 -15.25 -8.36 -5.75
N PRO A 5 -15.62 -9.11 -4.69
CA PRO A 5 -16.58 -8.82 -3.61
C PRO A 5 -15.95 -8.51 -2.24
N PHE A 6 -14.66 -8.22 -2.14
CA PHE A 6 -13.95 -8.15 -0.86
C PHE A 6 -14.17 -6.82 -0.12
N ASN A 7 -14.04 -6.85 1.21
CA ASN A 7 -14.20 -5.69 2.09
C ASN A 7 -13.31 -4.49 1.71
N GLY A 8 -12.08 -4.71 1.26
CA GLY A 8 -11.17 -3.64 0.86
C GLY A 8 -11.73 -2.74 -0.25
N PHE A 9 -12.51 -3.31 -1.18
CA PHE A 9 -13.18 -2.52 -2.23
C PHE A 9 -14.29 -1.64 -1.66
N VAL A 10 -15.07 -2.16 -0.71
CA VAL A 10 -16.13 -1.39 -0.03
C VAL A 10 -15.54 -0.17 0.68
N SER A 11 -14.50 -0.38 1.47
CA SER A 11 -13.90 0.67 2.30
C SER A 11 -13.31 1.78 1.45
N GLU A 12 -12.62 1.42 0.36
CA GLU A 12 -12.04 2.38 -0.57
C GLU A 12 -13.12 3.15 -1.33
N TRP A 13 -14.15 2.45 -1.82
CA TRP A 13 -15.30 3.07 -2.49
C TRP A 13 -16.03 4.07 -1.59
N LEU A 14 -16.30 3.70 -0.33
CA LEU A 14 -16.92 4.57 0.67
C LEU A 14 -16.07 5.82 0.96
N THR A 15 -14.76 5.66 0.96
CA THR A 15 -13.81 6.78 1.15
C THR A 15 -13.85 7.73 -0.04
N PHE A 16 -13.87 7.22 -1.28
CA PHE A 16 -14.08 8.06 -2.45
C PHE A 16 -15.42 8.79 -2.40
N GLN A 17 -16.49 8.06 -2.06
CA GLN A 17 -17.84 8.61 -2.03
C GLN A 17 -18.00 9.72 -0.98
N SER A 18 -17.37 9.58 0.19
CA SER A 18 -17.38 10.63 1.21
C SER A 18 -16.60 11.87 0.76
N MET A 19 -15.43 11.70 0.14
CA MET A 19 -14.63 12.80 -0.40
C MET A 19 -15.33 13.52 -1.57
N PHE A 20 -15.96 12.79 -2.50
CA PHE A 20 -16.72 13.40 -3.60
C PHE A 20 -17.95 14.16 -3.09
N ASN A 21 -18.63 13.65 -2.07
CA ASN A 21 -19.72 14.39 -1.44
C ASN A 21 -19.21 15.66 -0.76
N ALA A 22 -18.08 15.58 -0.04
CA ALA A 22 -17.45 16.74 0.57
C ALA A 22 -17.09 17.82 -0.46
N VAL A 23 -16.56 17.45 -1.63
CA VAL A 23 -16.31 18.38 -2.74
C VAL A 23 -17.58 19.15 -3.14
N ALA A 24 -18.76 18.53 -3.11
CA ALA A 24 -20.01 19.19 -3.49
C ALA A 24 -20.51 20.20 -2.44
N THR A 25 -20.14 20.05 -1.16
CA THR A 25 -20.72 20.79 -0.03
C THR A 25 -19.80 21.86 0.56
N VAL A 26 -18.48 21.77 0.36
CA VAL A 26 -17.50 22.68 0.99
C VAL A 26 -17.10 23.87 0.12
N GLY A 27 -16.52 24.91 0.76
CA GLY A 27 -15.99 26.11 0.11
C GLY A 27 -14.81 25.87 -0.84
N ALA A 28 -14.43 26.89 -1.62
CA ALA A 28 -13.48 26.76 -2.73
C ALA A 28 -12.09 26.22 -2.32
N LEU A 29 -11.52 26.71 -1.22
CA LEU A 29 -10.18 26.28 -0.77
C LEU A 29 -10.18 24.81 -0.32
N THR A 30 -11.15 24.42 0.49
CA THR A 30 -11.35 23.04 0.97
C THR A 30 -11.66 22.08 -0.17
N LYS A 31 -12.35 22.53 -1.22
CA LYS A 31 -12.65 21.75 -2.42
C LYS A 31 -11.37 21.30 -3.13
N VAL A 32 -10.39 22.19 -3.28
CA VAL A 32 -9.09 21.87 -3.90
C VAL A 32 -8.37 20.79 -3.08
N LEU A 33 -8.38 20.88 -1.75
CA LEU A 33 -7.77 19.87 -0.88
C LEU A 33 -8.41 18.49 -1.05
N PHE A 34 -9.74 18.40 -1.11
CA PHE A 34 -10.42 17.11 -1.35
C PHE A 34 -10.13 16.55 -2.74
N ILE A 35 -10.07 17.38 -3.78
CA ILE A 35 -9.70 16.93 -5.13
C ILE A 35 -8.27 16.37 -5.14
N LEU A 36 -7.32 17.04 -4.49
CA LEU A 36 -5.95 16.54 -4.33
C LEU A 36 -5.91 15.23 -3.53
N ALA A 37 -6.71 15.11 -2.46
CA ALA A 37 -6.81 13.90 -1.66
C ALA A 37 -7.37 12.71 -2.46
N ILE A 38 -8.42 12.95 -3.28
CA ILE A 38 -8.98 11.94 -4.18
C ILE A 38 -7.93 11.49 -5.20
N GLY A 39 -7.19 12.43 -5.80
CA GLY A 39 -6.11 12.14 -6.73
C GLY A 39 -4.98 11.32 -6.08
N ALA A 40 -4.58 11.69 -4.86
CA ALA A 40 -3.60 10.95 -4.08
C ALA A 40 -4.08 9.53 -3.74
N LEU A 41 -5.33 9.38 -3.31
CA LEU A 41 -5.93 8.09 -3.01
C LEU A 41 -5.94 7.20 -4.26
N ALA A 42 -6.46 7.68 -5.39
CA ALA A 42 -6.48 6.95 -6.66
C ALA A 42 -5.07 6.55 -7.13
N PHE A 43 -4.10 7.44 -6.98
CA PHE A 43 -2.70 7.15 -7.31
C PHE A 43 -2.13 6.04 -6.42
N THR A 44 -2.37 6.09 -5.10
CA THR A 44 -1.91 5.03 -4.18
C THR A 44 -2.58 3.68 -4.44
N SER A 45 -3.86 3.67 -4.81
CA SER A 45 -4.58 2.45 -5.18
C SER A 45 -4.01 1.79 -6.43
N GLY A 46 -3.66 2.59 -7.45
CA GLY A 46 -2.97 2.11 -8.65
C GLY A 46 -1.59 1.50 -8.33
N LEU A 47 -0.79 2.18 -7.50
CA LEU A 47 0.48 1.64 -7.03
C LEU A 47 0.31 0.34 -6.24
N ALA A 48 -0.74 0.24 -5.42
CA ALA A 48 -1.02 -0.96 -4.66
C ALA A 48 -1.40 -2.15 -5.56
N VAL A 49 -2.24 -1.94 -6.58
CA VAL A 49 -2.54 -2.95 -7.60
C VAL A 49 -1.25 -3.43 -8.28
N MET A 50 -0.41 -2.50 -8.74
CA MET A 50 0.85 -2.84 -9.38
C MET A 50 1.78 -3.63 -8.45
N CYS A 51 1.82 -3.27 -7.16
CA CYS A 51 2.59 -4.00 -6.15
C CYS A 51 2.10 -5.44 -6.00
N PHE A 52 0.79 -5.69 -5.91
CA PHE A 52 0.26 -7.04 -5.82
C PHE A 52 0.49 -7.86 -7.08
N VAL A 53 0.37 -7.26 -8.27
CA VAL A 53 0.72 -7.92 -9.54
C VAL A 53 2.21 -8.30 -9.55
N LYS A 54 3.08 -7.38 -9.13
CA LYS A 54 4.53 -7.65 -9.01
C LYS A 54 4.83 -8.79 -8.05
N VAL A 55 4.25 -8.76 -6.85
CA VAL A 55 4.47 -9.78 -5.83
C VAL A 55 3.98 -11.12 -6.36
N PHE A 56 2.73 -11.20 -6.79
CA PHE A 56 2.15 -12.44 -7.28
C PHE A 56 2.92 -13.02 -8.48
N GLY A 57 3.25 -12.18 -9.46
CA GLY A 57 4.03 -12.57 -10.63
C GLY A 57 5.43 -13.05 -10.28
N ALA A 58 6.14 -12.35 -9.39
CA ALA A 58 7.51 -12.68 -9.05
C ALA A 58 7.65 -13.86 -8.05
N THR A 59 6.60 -14.17 -7.27
CA THR A 59 6.65 -15.24 -6.26
C THR A 59 5.97 -16.53 -6.71
N PHE A 60 4.81 -16.45 -7.37
CA PHE A 60 4.01 -17.63 -7.71
C PHE A 60 4.10 -18.05 -9.18
N LEU A 61 4.41 -17.12 -10.09
CA LEU A 61 4.50 -17.40 -11.53
C LEU A 61 5.93 -17.52 -12.04
N ALA A 62 6.92 -17.09 -11.27
CA ALA A 62 8.33 -17.13 -11.65
C ALA A 62 8.95 -18.52 -11.39
N ARG A 63 9.96 -18.88 -12.17
CA ARG A 63 10.77 -20.09 -11.96
C ARG A 63 11.63 -19.98 -10.69
N PRO A 64 11.89 -21.11 -10.00
CA PRO A 64 12.77 -21.14 -8.85
C PRO A 64 14.20 -20.71 -9.23
N ARG A 65 14.77 -19.78 -8.47
CA ARG A 65 16.13 -19.25 -8.71
C ARG A 65 17.19 -19.79 -7.73
N SER A 66 16.80 -20.61 -6.77
CA SER A 66 17.69 -21.26 -5.81
C SER A 66 17.20 -22.68 -5.51
N SER A 67 18.13 -23.54 -5.10
CA SER A 67 17.82 -24.93 -4.70
C SER A 67 16.80 -25.00 -3.55
N HIS A 68 16.87 -24.04 -2.62
CA HIS A 68 15.95 -23.95 -1.49
C HIS A 68 14.50 -23.72 -1.91
N VAL A 69 14.27 -22.97 -3.00
CA VAL A 69 12.93 -22.70 -3.53
C VAL A 69 12.42 -23.87 -4.36
N SER A 70 13.30 -24.59 -5.08
CA SER A 70 12.88 -25.80 -5.82
C SER A 70 12.46 -26.95 -4.91
N GLU A 71 12.97 -26.99 -3.68
CA GLU A 71 12.62 -28.00 -2.67
C GLU A 71 11.53 -27.53 -1.69
N ALA A 72 11.00 -26.31 -1.89
CA ALA A 72 9.97 -25.76 -1.02
C ALA A 72 8.71 -26.64 -1.07
N ARG A 73 8.17 -26.94 0.12
CA ARG A 73 6.94 -27.72 0.26
C ARG A 73 5.81 -26.83 0.76
N GLU A 74 4.60 -27.24 0.40
CA GLU A 74 3.40 -26.54 0.82
C GLU A 74 3.24 -26.57 2.35
N VAL A 75 2.77 -25.47 2.94
CA VAL A 75 2.61 -25.32 4.38
C VAL A 75 1.59 -26.30 4.97
N GLY A 76 1.70 -26.60 6.27
CA GLY A 76 0.80 -27.51 6.98
C GLY A 76 -0.66 -27.03 7.02
N TRP A 77 -1.59 -27.97 7.24
CA TRP A 77 -3.03 -27.72 7.17
C TRP A 77 -3.53 -26.63 8.12
N ALA A 78 -2.98 -26.56 9.35
CA ALA A 78 -3.36 -25.54 10.33
C ALA A 78 -3.10 -24.10 9.82
N MET A 79 -1.97 -23.86 9.15
CA MET A 79 -1.65 -22.56 8.57
C MET A 79 -2.59 -22.22 7.40
N ARG A 80 -2.91 -23.20 6.56
CA ARG A 80 -3.87 -23.00 5.46
C ARG A 80 -5.27 -22.70 5.98
N PHE A 81 -5.70 -23.37 7.05
CA PHE A 81 -6.98 -23.10 7.68
C PHE A 81 -7.05 -21.66 8.19
N GLY A 82 -6.00 -21.17 8.87
CA GLY A 82 -5.93 -19.77 9.29
C GLY A 82 -6.01 -18.78 8.13
N MET A 83 -5.29 -19.03 7.04
CA MET A 83 -5.35 -18.20 5.83
C MET A 83 -6.75 -18.23 5.17
N ALA A 84 -7.35 -19.42 5.06
CA ALA A 84 -8.67 -19.59 4.48
C ALA A 84 -9.77 -18.91 5.31
N MET A 85 -9.69 -19.01 6.63
CA MET A 85 -10.60 -18.34 7.55
C MET A 85 -10.53 -16.81 7.38
N LEU A 86 -9.32 -16.23 7.34
CA LEU A 86 -9.16 -14.79 7.12
C LEU A 86 -9.69 -14.35 5.75
N ALA A 87 -9.44 -15.14 4.70
CA ALA A 87 -9.96 -14.86 3.36
C ALA A 87 -11.50 -14.91 3.31
N LEU A 88 -12.10 -15.87 4.00
CA LEU A 88 -13.55 -16.03 4.10
C LEU A 88 -14.19 -14.88 4.89
N VAL A 89 -13.57 -14.45 5.99
CA VAL A 89 -14.02 -13.26 6.75
C VAL A 89 -13.97 -12.00 5.87
N ALA A 90 -12.89 -11.79 5.11
CA ALA A 90 -12.78 -10.64 4.21
C ALA A 90 -13.85 -10.63 3.11
N LEU A 91 -14.22 -11.81 2.61
CA LEU A 91 -15.30 -11.98 1.64
C LEU A 91 -16.68 -11.75 2.26
N ILE A 92 -16.95 -12.31 3.44
CA ILE A 92 -18.23 -12.10 4.16
C ILE A 92 -18.42 -10.63 4.49
N LEU A 93 -17.40 -9.95 5.02
CA LEU A 93 -17.48 -8.51 5.32
C LEU A 93 -17.70 -7.67 4.06
N GLY A 94 -17.17 -8.10 2.91
CA GLY A 94 -17.39 -7.42 1.64
C GLY A 94 -18.82 -7.60 1.10
N LEU A 95 -19.34 -8.82 1.09
CA LEU A 95 -20.72 -9.10 0.68
C LEU A 95 -21.77 -8.50 1.63
N SER A 96 -21.49 -8.51 2.93
CA SER A 96 -22.38 -7.95 3.98
C SER A 96 -22.12 -6.46 4.27
N ALA A 97 -21.39 -5.77 3.39
CA ALA A 97 -21.02 -4.37 3.53
C ALA A 97 -22.16 -3.40 3.85
N GLY A 98 -23.34 -3.59 3.26
CA GLY A 98 -24.52 -2.77 3.54
C GLY A 98 -24.97 -2.91 5.00
N THR A 99 -24.95 -4.13 5.54
CA THR A 99 -25.30 -4.42 6.93
C THR A 99 -24.23 -3.88 7.89
N VAL A 100 -22.95 -4.09 7.58
CA VAL A 100 -21.84 -3.55 8.38
C VAL A 100 -21.89 -2.02 8.43
N SER A 101 -22.11 -1.37 7.28
CA SER A 101 -22.26 0.09 7.20
C SER A 101 -23.43 0.58 8.05
N LYS A 102 -24.58 -0.10 8.02
CA LYS A 102 -25.74 0.24 8.85
C LYS A 102 -25.44 0.14 10.35
N ILE A 103 -24.72 -0.90 10.78
CA ILE A 103 -24.28 -1.06 12.18
C ILE A 103 -23.37 0.11 12.57
N LEU A 104 -22.38 0.44 11.73
CA LEU A 104 -21.48 1.56 11.98
C LEU A 104 -22.23 2.90 12.05
N THR A 105 -23.16 3.15 11.14
CA THR A 105 -23.98 4.36 11.16
C THR A 105 -24.80 4.46 12.44
N ASN A 106 -25.41 3.36 12.90
CA ASN A 106 -26.15 3.35 14.17
C ASN A 106 -25.26 3.64 15.38
N VAL A 107 -24.01 3.16 15.39
CA VAL A 107 -23.06 3.51 16.46
C VAL A 107 -22.74 5.00 16.42
N VAL A 108 -22.52 5.56 15.23
CA VAL A 108 -22.18 6.98 15.05
C VAL A 108 -23.35 7.91 15.41
N THR A 109 -24.58 7.60 15.01
CA THR A 109 -25.75 8.45 15.29
C THR A 109 -26.17 8.44 16.76
N ASN A 110 -25.84 7.36 17.50
CA ASN A 110 -26.03 7.30 18.94
C ASN A 110 -25.00 8.14 19.73
N LEU A 111 -23.92 8.59 19.10
CA LEU A 111 -22.99 9.54 19.71
C LEU A 111 -23.60 10.95 19.64
N ASN A 112 -23.94 11.52 20.81
CA ASN A 112 -24.73 12.75 20.97
C ASN A 112 -24.27 13.97 20.14
N ASN A 113 -23.01 14.05 19.73
CA ASN A 113 -22.46 15.18 18.97
C ASN A 113 -22.63 15.07 17.44
N LEU A 114 -23.18 13.97 16.91
CA LEU A 114 -23.30 13.70 15.47
C LEU A 114 -24.75 13.42 15.01
N LYS A 115 -25.75 13.71 15.85
CA LYS A 115 -27.18 13.45 15.58
C LYS A 115 -27.75 14.17 14.35
N ASN A 116 -27.14 15.28 13.94
CA ASN A 116 -27.60 16.13 12.83
C ASN A 116 -26.75 16.00 11.55
N SER A 117 -25.80 15.07 11.51
CA SER A 117 -25.09 14.77 10.26
C SER A 117 -26.00 13.92 9.40
N ASP A 118 -26.35 14.38 8.19
CA ASP A 118 -27.09 13.60 7.20
C ASP A 118 -26.42 12.25 7.00
N SER A 119 -26.96 11.25 7.67
CA SER A 119 -26.35 9.94 7.78
C SER A 119 -26.44 9.24 6.43
N VAL A 120 -25.34 8.59 6.02
CA VAL A 120 -25.32 7.61 4.93
C VAL A 120 -26.53 6.68 5.10
N ILE A 121 -27.52 6.80 4.21
CA ILE A 121 -28.76 6.01 4.21
C ILE A 121 -28.42 4.60 3.72
N SER A 122 -27.80 3.79 4.58
CA SER A 122 -27.48 2.41 4.21
C SER A 122 -28.73 1.53 4.34
N SER A 123 -29.18 0.97 3.21
CA SER A 123 -30.10 -0.17 3.21
C SER A 123 -29.30 -1.46 3.50
N THR A 124 -29.96 -2.55 3.90
CA THR A 124 -29.32 -3.83 4.27
C THR A 124 -28.37 -4.38 3.19
N ILE A 125 -28.61 -4.02 1.92
CA ILE A 125 -27.90 -4.54 0.74
C ILE A 125 -27.13 -3.43 0.00
N ASN A 126 -27.66 -2.20 -0.04
CA ASN A 126 -27.06 -1.09 -0.78
C ASN A 126 -26.50 -0.04 0.17
N VAL A 127 -25.28 0.39 -0.14
CA VAL A 127 -24.66 1.56 0.49
C VAL A 127 -25.06 2.78 -0.33
N VAL A 128 -25.85 3.67 0.28
CA VAL A 128 -26.34 4.90 -0.35
C VAL A 128 -25.92 6.09 0.50
N ASN A 129 -25.28 7.08 -0.12
CA ASN A 129 -24.94 8.33 0.56
C ASN A 129 -26.17 9.27 0.58
N ALA A 130 -26.23 10.18 1.55
CA ALA A 130 -27.35 11.06 1.87
C ALA A 130 -27.96 11.81 0.66
N ASN A 131 -27.15 12.10 -0.38
CA ASN A 131 -27.60 12.84 -1.57
C ASN A 131 -27.89 11.95 -2.80
N ASN A 132 -27.99 10.62 -2.64
CA ASN A 132 -28.14 9.67 -3.75
C ASN A 132 -27.07 9.75 -4.86
N PHE A 133 -25.92 10.39 -4.58
CA PHE A 133 -24.85 10.63 -5.57
C PHE A 133 -24.33 9.36 -6.25
N ALA A 134 -24.25 8.26 -5.49
CA ALA A 134 -23.94 6.95 -6.02
C ALA A 134 -24.57 5.87 -5.15
N THR A 135 -25.09 4.82 -5.77
CA THR A 135 -25.59 3.63 -5.08
C THR A 135 -24.78 2.44 -5.57
N MET A 136 -24.32 1.61 -4.63
CA MET A 136 -23.62 0.39 -4.99
C MET A 136 -24.10 -0.77 -4.13
N SER A 137 -24.33 -1.89 -4.81
CA SER A 137 -24.70 -3.17 -4.21
C SER A 137 -23.59 -4.16 -4.50
N MET A 138 -22.92 -4.64 -3.45
CA MET A 138 -21.82 -5.60 -3.62
C MET A 138 -22.27 -6.93 -4.23
N PRO A 139 -23.42 -7.51 -3.85
CA PRO A 139 -23.91 -8.72 -4.49
C PRO A 139 -24.16 -8.55 -5.99
N THR A 140 -24.66 -7.40 -6.45
CA THR A 140 -24.91 -7.17 -7.88
C THR A 140 -23.62 -6.89 -8.66
N ALA A 141 -22.68 -6.14 -8.08
CA ALA A 141 -21.37 -5.92 -8.69
C ALA A 141 -20.62 -7.27 -8.84
N PHE A 142 -20.68 -8.12 -7.83
CA PHE A 142 -20.07 -9.45 -7.89
C PHE A 142 -20.78 -10.35 -8.91
N SER A 143 -22.11 -10.42 -8.90
CA SER A 143 -22.85 -11.28 -9.83
C SER A 143 -22.65 -10.85 -11.27
N SER A 144 -22.64 -9.54 -11.57
CA SER A 144 -22.39 -9.03 -12.91
C SER A 144 -20.99 -9.39 -13.42
N ILE A 145 -19.94 -9.20 -12.62
CA ILE A 145 -18.57 -9.59 -12.98
C ILE A 145 -18.49 -11.11 -13.20
N PHE A 146 -19.10 -11.89 -12.32
CA PHE A 146 -19.11 -13.35 -12.42
C PHE A 146 -19.83 -13.84 -13.68
N ILE A 147 -20.97 -13.24 -14.01
CA ILE A 147 -21.72 -13.50 -15.24
C ILE A 147 -20.88 -13.15 -16.46
N ILE A 148 -20.20 -12.00 -16.48
CA ILE A 148 -19.31 -11.62 -17.58
C ILE A 148 -18.19 -12.64 -17.76
N ILE A 149 -17.56 -13.10 -16.67
CA ILE A 149 -16.51 -14.13 -16.72
C ILE A 149 -17.05 -15.43 -17.31
N ILE A 150 -18.23 -15.88 -16.87
CA ILE A 150 -18.88 -17.09 -17.40
C ILE A 150 -19.19 -16.92 -18.89
N ILE A 151 -19.77 -15.80 -19.30
CA ILE A 151 -20.09 -15.52 -20.70
C ILE A 151 -18.82 -15.58 -21.55
N VAL A 152 -17.75 -14.90 -21.13
CA VAL A 152 -16.46 -14.92 -21.83
C VAL A 152 -15.88 -16.33 -21.87
N ALA A 153 -15.90 -17.07 -20.77
CA ALA A 153 -15.40 -18.44 -20.72
C ALA A 153 -16.19 -19.38 -21.65
N VAL A 154 -17.52 -19.24 -21.69
CA VAL A 154 -18.40 -20.02 -22.59
C VAL A 154 -18.15 -19.64 -24.05
N LEU A 155 -18.00 -18.34 -24.36
CA LEU A 155 -17.66 -17.89 -25.71
C LEU A 155 -16.31 -18.43 -26.17
N VAL A 156 -15.28 -18.30 -25.33
CA VAL A 156 -13.95 -18.86 -25.61
C VAL A 156 -14.03 -20.37 -25.79
N TYR A 157 -14.76 -21.07 -24.92
CA TYR A 157 -14.97 -22.51 -25.07
C TYR A 157 -15.65 -22.86 -26.38
N ILE A 158 -16.74 -22.17 -26.75
CA ILE A 158 -17.47 -22.43 -28.01
C ILE A 158 -16.57 -22.22 -29.23
N VAL A 159 -15.75 -21.16 -29.24
CA VAL A 159 -14.83 -20.83 -30.34
C VAL A 159 -13.67 -21.82 -30.40
N THR A 160 -13.08 -22.17 -29.26
CA THR A 160 -11.86 -22.99 -29.17
C THR A 160 -12.16 -24.50 -29.11
N ARG A 161 -13.42 -24.95 -28.94
CA ARG A 161 -13.77 -26.38 -28.77
C ARG A 161 -13.28 -27.32 -29.87
N LYS A 162 -13.09 -26.82 -31.09
CA LYS A 162 -12.60 -27.61 -32.24
C LYS A 162 -11.09 -27.50 -32.45
N GLN A 163 -10.42 -26.64 -31.69
CA GLN A 163 -9.00 -26.38 -31.81
C GLN A 163 -8.23 -27.44 -31.02
N LYS A 164 -7.30 -28.15 -31.67
CA LYS A 164 -6.40 -29.07 -30.97
C LYS A 164 -5.41 -28.25 -30.15
N VAL A 165 -5.52 -28.35 -28.83
CA VAL A 165 -4.52 -27.79 -27.91
C VAL A 165 -3.37 -28.79 -27.81
N SER A 166 -2.16 -28.35 -28.15
CA SER A 166 -0.93 -29.11 -27.92
C SER A 166 -0.05 -28.32 -26.96
N THR A 167 0.34 -28.95 -25.86
CA THR A 167 1.32 -28.38 -24.94
C THR A 167 2.71 -28.73 -25.44
N SER A 168 3.41 -27.75 -26.01
CA SER A 168 4.81 -27.87 -26.42
C SER A 168 5.71 -27.09 -25.46
N ILE A 169 7.02 -27.21 -25.66
CA ILE A 169 7.99 -26.31 -25.04
C ILE A 169 7.60 -24.85 -25.31
N THR A 170 7.71 -24.02 -24.29
CA THR A 170 7.51 -22.57 -24.43
C THR A 170 8.55 -22.03 -25.41
N TRP A 171 8.19 -21.03 -26.23
CA TRP A 171 9.11 -20.43 -27.19
C TRP A 171 10.34 -19.85 -26.47
N ASP A 172 11.50 -20.46 -26.70
CA ASP A 172 12.73 -20.25 -25.94
C ASP A 172 13.84 -19.57 -26.76
N CYS A 173 13.45 -18.98 -27.89
CA CYS A 173 14.35 -18.38 -28.87
C CYS A 173 15.50 -19.30 -29.31
N GLY A 174 15.33 -20.63 -29.22
CA GLY A 174 16.33 -21.62 -29.61
C GLY A 174 17.36 -21.95 -28.54
N THR A 175 17.09 -21.65 -27.26
CA THR A 175 17.98 -21.93 -26.13
C THR A 175 17.22 -22.45 -24.91
N ASN A 176 17.82 -23.30 -24.08
CA ASN A 176 17.17 -23.75 -22.86
C ASN A 176 16.82 -22.56 -21.94
N MET A 177 15.56 -22.46 -21.52
CA MET A 177 15.10 -21.39 -20.65
C MET A 177 15.72 -21.47 -19.25
N GLU A 178 16.54 -20.49 -18.91
CA GLU A 178 17.10 -20.33 -17.57
C GLU A 178 16.24 -19.40 -16.69
N PRO A 179 16.18 -19.59 -15.35
CA PRO A 179 15.45 -18.70 -14.43
C PRO A 179 15.90 -17.22 -14.45
N ARG A 180 17.07 -16.94 -15.04
CA ARG A 180 17.59 -15.57 -15.26
C ARG A 180 16.93 -14.85 -16.43
N MET A 181 16.31 -15.58 -17.36
CA MET A 181 15.68 -15.01 -18.56
C MET A 181 14.30 -14.42 -18.27
N GLU A 182 13.71 -14.72 -17.11
CA GLU A 182 12.42 -14.16 -16.70
C GLU A 182 12.52 -12.72 -16.21
N ILE A 183 11.43 -11.97 -16.40
CA ILE A 183 11.30 -10.62 -15.85
C ILE A 183 11.42 -10.68 -14.31
N THR A 184 12.40 -9.95 -13.78
CA THR A 184 12.62 -9.83 -12.34
C THR A 184 11.63 -8.84 -11.72
N ALA A 185 11.38 -8.97 -10.42
CA ALA A 185 10.58 -8.01 -9.67
C ALA A 185 11.13 -6.57 -9.75
N THR A 186 12.46 -6.43 -9.81
CA THR A 186 13.15 -5.15 -10.02
C THR A 186 12.96 -4.64 -11.46
N GLY A 187 13.03 -5.53 -12.45
CA GLY A 187 12.72 -5.21 -13.85
C GLY A 187 11.30 -4.70 -14.05
N PHE A 188 10.31 -5.39 -13.46
CA PHE A 188 8.90 -4.98 -13.51
C PHE A 188 8.68 -3.59 -12.90
N ALA A 189 9.32 -3.29 -11.78
CA ALA A 189 9.19 -1.99 -11.11
C ALA A 189 10.04 -0.86 -11.75
N ARG A 190 10.89 -1.18 -12.73
CA ARG A 190 11.89 -0.24 -13.25
C ARG A 190 11.25 1.02 -13.84
N SER A 191 10.13 0.90 -14.54
CA SER A 191 9.43 2.04 -15.14
C SER A 191 8.99 3.05 -14.08
N ILE A 192 8.35 2.58 -13.00
CA ILE A 192 7.96 3.44 -11.87
C ILE A 192 9.19 4.06 -11.19
N ILE A 193 10.22 3.25 -10.90
CA ILE A 193 11.44 3.74 -10.25
C ILE A 193 12.12 4.83 -11.10
N THR A 194 12.03 4.73 -12.42
CA THR A 194 12.61 5.71 -13.34
C THR A 194 11.78 6.99 -13.35
N ILE A 195 10.44 6.89 -13.47
CA ILE A 195 9.53 8.05 -13.43
C ILE A 195 9.69 8.83 -12.11
N PHE A 196 9.79 8.12 -10.98
CA PHE A 196 9.96 8.73 -9.65
C PHE A 196 11.43 8.82 -9.22
N GLY A 197 12.37 8.76 -10.16
CA GLY A 197 13.81 8.72 -9.88
C GLY A 197 14.32 9.92 -9.08
N THR A 198 13.72 11.10 -9.29
CA THR A 198 14.04 12.33 -8.54
C THR A 198 13.75 12.20 -7.04
N ILE A 199 12.65 11.53 -6.70
CA ILE A 199 12.18 11.34 -5.33
C ILE A 199 12.87 10.12 -4.69
N LEU A 200 12.87 8.98 -5.41
CA LEU A 200 13.38 7.70 -4.90
C LEU A 200 14.92 7.60 -4.92
N ARG A 201 15.59 8.41 -5.75
CA ARG A 201 17.05 8.44 -5.92
C ARG A 201 17.68 7.05 -6.03
N PRO A 202 17.30 6.25 -7.05
CA PRO A 202 17.82 4.91 -7.21
C PRO A 202 19.33 4.95 -7.43
N THR A 203 20.04 4.03 -6.79
CA THR A 203 21.48 3.83 -6.99
C THR A 203 21.71 2.57 -7.82
N GLN A 204 22.57 2.68 -8.82
CA GLN A 204 23.01 1.55 -9.63
C GLN A 204 24.52 1.43 -9.48
N GLN A 205 24.96 0.31 -8.91
CA GLN A 205 26.38 -0.04 -8.84
C GLN A 205 26.64 -1.16 -9.84
N THR A 206 27.49 -0.89 -10.82
CA THR A 206 27.92 -1.89 -11.81
C THR A 206 29.35 -2.29 -11.47
N LYS A 207 29.55 -3.56 -11.11
CA LYS A 207 30.88 -4.14 -10.90
C LYS A 207 31.17 -5.09 -12.06
N VAL A 208 32.16 -4.73 -12.87
CA VAL A 208 32.64 -5.53 -14.00
C VAL A 208 33.97 -6.16 -13.60
N GLU A 209 34.02 -7.49 -13.60
CA GLU A 209 35.25 -8.25 -13.41
C GLU A 209 35.83 -8.60 -14.78
N TYR A 210 37.02 -8.10 -15.08
CA TYR A 210 37.74 -8.42 -16.32
C TYR A 210 38.66 -9.61 -16.09
N ARG A 211 38.80 -10.47 -17.10
CA ARG A 211 39.65 -11.67 -17.01
C ARG A 211 41.14 -11.29 -16.95
N GLU A 212 41.53 -10.22 -17.65
CA GLU A 212 42.89 -9.67 -17.70
C GLU A 212 42.84 -8.14 -17.86
N ALA A 213 43.85 -7.42 -17.38
CA ALA A 213 43.87 -5.95 -17.38
C ALA A 213 43.86 -5.31 -18.79
N GLY A 214 44.23 -6.07 -19.84
CA GLY A 214 44.27 -5.61 -21.23
C GLY A 214 43.00 -5.86 -22.05
N LEU A 215 42.12 -6.78 -21.64
CA LEU A 215 40.93 -7.18 -22.42
C LEU A 215 39.65 -6.51 -21.90
N ARG A 216 39.52 -5.21 -22.14
CA ARG A 216 38.32 -4.43 -21.76
C ARG A 216 37.03 -4.86 -22.46
N TYR A 217 37.12 -5.52 -23.61
CA TYR A 217 35.95 -5.93 -24.40
C TYR A 217 35.42 -7.33 -24.06
N PHE A 218 36.12 -8.09 -23.21
CA PHE A 218 35.73 -9.46 -22.82
C PHE A 218 35.62 -9.57 -21.29
N PRO A 219 34.56 -9.00 -20.68
CA PRO A 219 34.34 -9.11 -19.25
C PRO A 219 34.08 -10.57 -18.86
N LYS A 220 34.67 -11.01 -17.74
CA LYS A 220 34.46 -12.37 -17.19
C LYS A 220 33.11 -12.46 -16.49
N SER A 221 32.72 -11.41 -15.78
CA SER A 221 31.44 -11.33 -15.08
C SER A 221 31.02 -9.88 -14.90
N THR A 222 29.73 -9.61 -15.06
CA THR A 222 29.12 -8.30 -14.79
C THR A 222 28.04 -8.48 -13.74
N SER A 223 28.17 -7.78 -12.63
CA SER A 223 27.18 -7.74 -11.56
C SER A 223 26.62 -6.32 -11.45
N ILE A 224 25.28 -6.22 -11.42
CA ILE A 224 24.57 -4.96 -11.26
C ILE A 224 23.80 -5.04 -9.95
N HIS A 225 24.15 -4.19 -9.00
CA HIS A 225 23.44 -4.04 -7.75
C HIS A 225 22.57 -2.78 -7.82
N PHE A 226 21.26 -3.00 -7.78
CA PHE A 226 20.28 -1.93 -7.65
C PHE A 226 19.93 -1.74 -6.17
N GLY A 227 20.16 -0.53 -5.67
CA GLY A 227 19.84 -0.16 -4.30
C GLY A 227 18.93 1.07 -4.27
N LEU A 228 17.96 1.08 -3.37
CA LEU A 228 17.22 2.28 -3.00
C LEU A 228 17.85 2.81 -1.71
N LYS A 229 18.27 4.08 -1.69
CA LYS A 229 18.69 4.72 -0.44
C LYS A 229 17.43 5.06 0.35
N ASP A 230 17.48 4.83 1.66
CA ASP A 230 16.40 5.27 2.55
C ASP A 230 16.42 6.79 2.69
N VAL A 231 15.58 7.45 1.89
CA VAL A 231 15.45 8.91 1.84
C VAL A 231 14.98 9.45 3.20
N TYR A 232 14.07 8.74 3.88
CA TYR A 232 13.55 9.18 5.17
C TYR A 232 14.62 9.07 6.27
N SER A 233 15.40 7.99 6.28
CA SER A 233 16.51 7.84 7.21
C SER A 233 17.49 9.01 7.11
N ILE A 234 17.87 9.37 5.87
CA ILE A 234 18.88 10.39 5.61
C ILE A 234 18.36 11.81 5.90
N TYR A 235 17.14 12.13 5.45
CA TYR A 235 16.64 13.52 5.49
C TYR A 235 15.73 13.85 6.67
N PHE A 236 15.12 12.84 7.31
CA PHE A 236 14.20 13.07 8.41
C PHE A 236 14.76 12.51 9.72
N TYR A 237 15.02 11.21 9.78
CA TYR A 237 15.41 10.56 11.04
C TYR A 237 16.78 11.02 11.55
N LYS A 238 17.80 11.08 10.70
CA LYS A 238 19.14 11.53 11.11
C LYS A 238 19.16 12.97 11.65
N PRO A 239 18.60 13.97 10.95
CA PRO A 239 18.55 15.34 11.48
C PRO A 239 17.75 15.44 12.79
N VAL A 240 16.63 14.73 12.90
CA VAL A 240 15.84 14.70 14.15
C VAL A 240 16.64 14.06 15.28
N GLN A 241 17.33 12.95 15.01
CA GLN A 241 18.19 12.29 15.99
C GLN A 241 19.33 13.22 16.45
N GLU A 242 20.02 13.87 15.51
CA GLU A 242 21.08 14.84 15.81
C GLU A 242 20.54 16.03 16.60
N PHE A 243 19.35 16.52 16.28
CA PHE A 243 18.69 17.59 17.01
C PHE A 243 18.35 17.18 18.46
N VAL A 244 17.81 15.98 18.66
CA VAL A 244 17.52 15.45 20.00
C VAL A 244 18.80 15.27 20.81
N LEU A 245 19.86 14.75 20.20
CA LEU A 245 21.17 14.63 20.84
C LEU A 245 21.76 16.00 21.20
N TRP A 246 21.62 16.99 20.32
CA TRP A 246 22.04 18.36 20.58
C TRP A 246 21.30 18.98 21.78
N ILE A 247 19.97 18.78 21.88
CA ILE A 247 19.21 19.23 23.07
C ILE A 247 19.71 18.51 24.33
N SER A 248 19.92 17.20 24.26
CA SER A 248 20.42 16.40 25.39
C SER A 248 21.77 16.93 25.90
N GLU A 249 22.70 17.23 25.00
CA GLU A 249 24.00 17.81 25.36
C GLU A 249 23.88 19.19 26.00
N LYS A 250 22.94 20.03 25.54
CA LYS A 250 22.68 21.35 26.14
C LYS A 250 22.05 21.22 27.53
N THR A 251 21.08 20.33 27.70
CA THR A 251 20.43 20.08 29.00
C THR A 251 21.43 19.49 30.01
N LYS A 252 22.36 18.64 29.57
CA LYS A 252 23.43 18.14 30.43
C LYS A 252 24.28 19.25 31.03
N LYS A 253 24.50 20.37 30.30
CA LYS A 253 25.23 21.54 30.83
C LYS A 253 24.46 22.31 31.91
N ILE A 254 23.13 22.24 31.90
CA ILE A 254 22.28 22.87 32.94
C ILE A 254 22.46 22.13 34.28
N GLN A 255 22.74 20.83 34.24
CA GLN A 255 23.03 20.01 35.42
C GLN A 255 24.51 20.10 35.84
N ASN A 256 25.03 21.31 36.03
CA ASN A 256 26.46 21.56 36.23
C ASN A 256 26.97 21.23 37.66
N GLY A 257 26.23 20.46 38.46
CA GLY A 257 26.61 20.02 39.81
C GLY A 257 26.70 21.13 40.88
N ASN A 258 26.50 22.40 40.52
CA ASN A 258 26.58 23.53 41.43
C ASN A 258 25.24 23.80 42.12
N ILE A 259 25.20 23.59 43.43
CA ILE A 259 24.01 23.77 44.29
C ILE A 259 23.42 25.18 44.18
N ASN A 260 24.26 26.21 44.07
CA ASN A 260 23.79 27.60 44.01
C ASN A 260 22.97 27.87 42.73
N VAL A 261 23.32 27.22 41.61
CA VAL A 261 22.59 27.35 40.34
C VAL A 261 21.22 26.68 40.43
N TYR A 262 21.12 25.54 41.11
CA TYR A 262 19.82 24.89 41.35
C TYR A 262 18.90 25.73 42.24
N ILE A 263 19.43 26.35 43.29
CA ILE A 263 18.65 27.26 44.16
C ILE A 263 18.12 28.45 43.33
N LEU A 264 18.95 29.03 42.45
CA LEU A 264 18.54 30.10 41.56
C LEU A 264 17.41 29.65 40.60
N TYR A 265 17.49 28.45 40.02
CA TYR A 265 16.43 27.90 39.18
C TYR A 265 15.11 27.74 39.94
N ILE A 266 15.15 27.20 41.16
CA ILE A 266 13.95 27.04 42.01
C ILE A 266 13.33 28.41 42.31
N PHE A 267 14.14 29.40 42.71
CA PHE A 267 13.67 30.75 43.01
C PHE A 267 13.04 31.44 41.79
N ALA A 268 13.68 31.32 40.62
CA ALA A 268 13.17 31.90 39.36
C ALA A 268 11.85 31.24 38.91
N ILE A 269 11.75 29.91 39.02
CA ILE A 269 10.51 29.18 38.72
C ILE A 269 9.40 29.62 39.68
N LEU A 270 9.70 29.78 40.97
CA LEU A 270 8.72 30.20 41.98
C LEU A 270 8.17 31.61 41.69
N ILE A 271 9.04 32.57 41.35
CA ILE A 271 8.62 33.92 40.92
C ILE A 271 7.77 33.85 39.65
N GLY A 272 8.19 33.08 38.64
CA GLY A 272 7.45 32.95 37.39
C GLY A 272 6.05 32.35 37.61
N LEU A 273 5.95 31.32 38.45
CA LEU A 273 4.69 30.68 38.80
C LEU A 273 3.79 31.63 39.58
N LEU A 274 4.35 32.42 40.50
CA LEU A 274 3.62 33.45 41.23
C LEU A 274 3.10 34.55 40.29
N LEU A 275 3.88 35.02 39.32
CA LEU A 275 3.41 36.01 38.33
C LEU A 275 2.31 35.47 37.40
N ILE A 276 2.30 34.17 37.12
CA ILE A 276 1.27 33.53 36.29
C ILE A 276 -0.02 33.32 37.09
N PHE A 277 0.07 32.93 38.37
CA PHE A 277 -1.07 32.62 39.22
C PHE A 277 -1.63 33.81 40.00
N VAL A 278 -0.86 34.89 40.18
CA VAL A 278 -1.30 36.15 40.82
C VAL A 278 -1.89 37.11 39.77
N LYS A 279 -2.40 36.58 38.65
CA LYS A 279 -3.33 37.29 37.77
C LYS A 279 -4.76 37.02 38.17
#